data_AF-A0A7W1Q8Y2-F1
#
_entry.id   AF-A0A7W1Q8Y2-F1
#
_cell.length_a   1.000
_cell.length_b   1.000
_cell.length_c   1.000
_cell.angle_alpha   90.00
_cell.angle_beta   90.00
_cell.angle_gamma   90.00
#
_symmetry.space_group_name_H-M   'P 1'
#
loop_
_entity.id
_entity.type
_entity.pdbx_description
1 polymer ?
#
loop_
_entity_poly.entity_id
_entity_poly.type
_entity_poly.pdbx_seq_one_letter_code
_entity_poly.pdbx_strand_id
1 'polypeptide(L)'
;MEKRQRARVRGKGQITIPASVRRSAGIEEGSTVELELRPEGLLLRPSLIIEANDLDDAFIRQVIAETTEGYAALRADDVAWKAELDERATLDGSTADGLEIEH
;
A
#
# COMPACT_ATOMS: atom_id res chain seq x y z
N MET A 1 -7.67 5.70 14.35
CA MET A 1 -7.63 5.22 15.75
C MET A 1 -6.63 4.09 15.87
N GLU A 2 -5.69 4.19 16.82
CA GLU A 2 -4.69 3.15 17.07
C GLU A 2 -5.36 1.94 17.76
N LYS A 3 -5.56 0.84 17.02
CA LYS A 3 -6.12 -0.41 17.57
C LYS A 3 -4.98 -1.26 18.16
N ARG A 4 -4.73 -1.13 19.48
CA ARG A 4 -3.82 -2.05 20.19
C ARG A 4 -4.53 -3.36 20.54
N GLN A 5 -3.96 -4.48 20.11
CA GLN A 5 -4.39 -5.81 20.51
C GLN A 5 -3.19 -6.62 20.99
N ARG A 6 -3.41 -7.44 22.03
CA ARG A 6 -2.39 -8.35 22.57
C ARG A 6 -2.54 -9.70 21.90
N ALA A 7 -1.44 -10.23 21.36
CA ALA A 7 -1.35 -11.60 20.87
C ALA A 7 -0.30 -12.37 21.67
N ARG A 8 -0.48 -13.68 21.83
CA ARG A 8 0.47 -14.54 22.53
C ARG A 8 1.39 -15.20 21.50
N VAL A 9 2.70 -15.07 21.73
CA VAL A 9 3.72 -15.81 20.99
C VAL A 9 3.63 -17.29 21.38
N ARG A 10 3.62 -18.16 20.38
CA ARG A 10 3.63 -19.62 20.52
C ARG A 10 5.02 -20.17 20.21
N GLY A 11 5.14 -21.50 20.13
CA GLY A 11 6.40 -22.15 19.79
C GLY A 11 6.98 -21.61 18.47
N LYS A 12 8.31 -21.58 18.38
CA LYS A 12 9.05 -21.12 17.19
C LYS A 12 8.74 -19.68 16.75
N GLY A 13 8.29 -18.82 17.68
CA GLY A 13 8.03 -17.41 17.38
C GLY A 13 6.72 -17.15 16.61
N GLN A 14 5.83 -18.15 16.52
CA GLN A 14 4.56 -17.98 15.81
C GLN A 14 3.61 -17.05 16.58
N ILE A 15 3.02 -16.09 15.89
CA ILE A 15 2.01 -15.16 16.45
C ILE A 15 0.75 -15.24 15.61
N THR A 16 -0.39 -15.45 16.26
CA THR A 16 -1.68 -15.34 15.59
C THR A 16 -2.09 -13.87 15.50
N ILE A 17 -2.13 -13.32 14.29
CA ILE A 17 -2.64 -11.96 14.04
C ILE A 17 -4.18 -12.01 14.14
N PRO A 18 -4.83 -11.25 15.05
CA PRO A 18 -6.29 -11.26 15.18
C PRO A 18 -7.00 -10.85 13.89
N ALA A 19 -8.18 -11.43 13.63
CA ALA A 19 -8.90 -11.22 12.38
C ALA A 19 -9.23 -9.75 12.08
N SER A 20 -9.47 -8.95 13.12
CA SER A 20 -9.72 -7.51 12.97
C SER A 20 -8.47 -6.73 12.54
N VAL A 21 -7.27 -7.15 12.97
CA VAL A 21 -5.99 -6.56 12.55
C VAL A 21 -5.68 -6.98 11.12
N ARG A 22 -5.81 -8.28 10.80
CA ARG A 22 -5.59 -8.81 9.44
C ARG A 22 -6.41 -8.08 8.39
N ARG A 23 -7.72 -7.97 8.59
CA ARG A 23 -8.62 -7.26 7.66
C ARG A 23 -8.29 -5.78 7.50
N SER A 24 -7.88 -5.11 8.58
CA SER A 24 -7.53 -3.69 8.52
C SER A 24 -6.19 -3.45 7.82
N ALA A 25 -5.30 -4.45 7.81
CA ALA A 25 -3.98 -4.40 7.20
C ALA A 25 -3.91 -5.12 5.84
N GLY A 26 -5.03 -5.62 5.31
CA GLY A 26 -5.04 -6.38 4.04
C GLY A 26 -4.21 -7.67 4.07
N ILE A 27 -4.07 -8.32 5.23
CA ILE A 27 -3.31 -9.56 5.37
C ILE A 27 -4.25 -10.75 5.25
N GLU A 28 -4.00 -11.61 4.27
CA GLU A 28 -4.75 -12.82 4.00
C GLU A 28 -3.91 -14.08 4.30
N GLU A 29 -4.53 -15.26 4.20
CA GLU A 29 -3.79 -16.51 4.33
C GLU A 29 -2.84 -16.66 3.13
N GLY A 30 -1.59 -17.04 3.39
CA GLY A 30 -0.54 -17.10 2.37
C GLY A 30 0.14 -15.76 2.06
N SER A 31 -0.34 -14.64 2.60
CA SER A 31 0.33 -13.34 2.41
C SER A 31 1.75 -13.35 3.00
N THR A 32 2.70 -12.77 2.26
CA THR A 32 4.05 -12.50 2.79
C THR A 32 4.06 -11.18 3.56
N VAL A 33 4.82 -11.14 4.65
CA VAL A 33 5.00 -9.94 5.47
C VAL A 33 6.47 -9.67 5.71
N GLU A 34 6.85 -8.40 5.63
CA GLU A 34 8.16 -7.92 6.04
C GLU A 34 8.18 -7.62 7.54
N LEU A 35 9.25 -8.05 8.21
CA LEU A 35 9.50 -7.79 9.62
C LEU A 35 10.66 -6.82 9.75
N GLU A 36 10.41 -5.66 10.35
CA GLU A 36 11.41 -4.63 10.60
C GLU A 36 11.52 -4.35 12.10
N LEU A 37 12.71 -4.57 12.67
CA LEU A 37 12.97 -4.23 14.06
C LEU A 37 13.28 -2.73 14.18
N ARG A 38 12.51 -2.02 14.99
CA ARG A 38 12.67 -0.60 15.31
C ARG A 38 12.86 -0.38 16.82
N PRO A 39 13.38 0.77 17.26
CA PRO A 39 13.54 1.07 18.69
C PRO A 39 12.24 0.94 19.50
N GLU A 40 11.10 1.26 18.89
CA GLU A 40 9.77 1.19 19.49
C GLU A 40 9.14 -0.21 19.45
N GLY A 41 9.71 -1.15 18.69
CA GLY A 41 9.20 -2.51 18.58
C GLY A 41 9.35 -3.12 17.18
N LEU A 42 8.53 -4.13 16.90
CA LEU A 42 8.53 -4.84 15.63
C LEU A 42 7.43 -4.27 14.73
N LEU A 43 7.82 -3.73 13.57
CA LEU A 43 6.90 -3.34 12.53
C LEU A 43 6.68 -4.53 11.57
N LEU A 44 5.42 -4.87 11.33
CA LEU A 44 5.03 -5.80 10.28
C LEU A 44 4.39 -5.01 9.14
N ARG A 45 4.90 -5.19 7.91
CA ARG A 45 4.34 -4.60 6.69
C ARG A 45 3.90 -5.72 5.75
N PRO A 46 2.65 -5.70 5.22
CA PRO A 46 2.30 -6.56 4.11
C PRO A 46 3.30 -6.35 2.97
N SER A 47 3.86 -7.44 2.44
CA SER A 47 4.76 -7.39 1.29
C SER A 47 4.05 -8.08 0.13
N LEU A 48 3.76 -7.32 -0.92
CA LEU A 48 3.24 -7.86 -2.15
C LEU A 48 4.42 -8.46 -2.92
N ILE A 49 4.66 -9.75 -2.73
CA ILE A 49 5.61 -10.48 -3.56
C ILE A 49 4.86 -10.88 -4.82
N ILE A 50 5.11 -10.14 -5.91
CA ILE A 50 4.68 -10.53 -7.25
C ILE A 50 5.86 -11.27 -7.87
N GLU A 51 5.77 -12.60 -8.02
CA GLU A 51 6.73 -13.28 -8.89
C GLU A 51 6.39 -12.95 -10.36
N ALA A 52 7.38 -12.84 -11.24
CA ALA A 52 7.14 -12.45 -12.64
C ALA A 52 6.16 -13.38 -13.38
N ASN A 53 5.98 -14.62 -12.91
CA ASN A 53 5.02 -15.59 -13.44
C ASN A 53 3.59 -15.41 -12.89
N ASP A 54 3.39 -14.59 -11.86
CA ASP A 54 2.07 -14.33 -11.23
C ASP A 54 1.37 -13.11 -11.84
N LEU A 55 2.00 -12.43 -12.80
CA LEU A 55 1.40 -11.37 -13.62
C LEU A 55 0.53 -11.96 -14.73
N ASP A 56 -0.43 -12.80 -14.37
CA ASP A 56 -1.38 -13.32 -15.34
C ASP A 56 -2.44 -12.27 -15.73
N ASP A 57 -3.19 -12.58 -16.79
CA ASP A 57 -4.23 -11.68 -17.31
C ASP A 57 -5.30 -11.35 -16.26
N ALA A 58 -5.56 -12.24 -15.29
CA ALA A 58 -6.57 -12.03 -14.27
C ALA A 58 -6.07 -11.03 -13.23
N PHE A 59 -4.83 -11.17 -12.78
CA PHE A 59 -4.17 -10.22 -11.89
C PHE A 59 -4.07 -8.83 -12.54
N ILE A 60 -3.64 -8.75 -13.80
CA ILE A 60 -3.55 -7.47 -14.55
C ILE A 60 -4.93 -6.80 -14.64
N ARG A 61 -5.98 -7.56 -14.95
CA ARG A 61 -7.36 -7.03 -14.99
C ARG A 61 -7.83 -6.52 -13.64
N GLN A 62 -7.51 -7.22 -12.56
CA GLN A 62 -7.86 -6.80 -11.21
C GLN A 62 -7.17 -5.48 -10.85
N VAL A 63 -5.86 -5.35 -11.10
CA VAL A 63 -5.10 -4.12 -10.86
C VAL A 63 -5.70 -2.95 -11.65
N ILE A 64 -6.03 -3.16 -12.93
CA ILE A 64 -6.67 -2.14 -13.76
C ILE A 64 -8.04 -1.75 -13.20
N ALA A 65 -8.86 -2.72 -12.79
CA ALA A 65 -10.18 -2.47 -12.24
C ALA A 65 -10.12 -1.66 -10.94
N GLU A 66 -9.30 -2.09 -9.97
CA GLU A 66 -9.11 -1.41 -8.69
C GLU A 66 -8.55 0.00 -8.88
N THR A 67 -7.58 0.17 -9.77
CA THR A 67 -7.03 1.49 -10.11
C THR A 67 -8.09 2.39 -10.76
N THR A 68 -8.90 1.85 -11.67
CA THR A 68 -9.98 2.60 -12.34
C THR A 68 -11.05 3.05 -11.35
N GLU A 69 -11.49 2.16 -10.46
CA GLU A 69 -12.44 2.48 -9.39
C GLU A 69 -11.87 3.52 -8.41
N GLY A 70 -10.60 3.37 -8.03
CA GLY A 70 -9.89 4.34 -7.19
C GLY A 70 -9.86 5.73 -7.82
N TYR A 71 -9.51 5.83 -9.11
CA TYR A 71 -9.52 7.11 -9.83
C TYR A 71 -10.94 7.66 -10.04
N ALA A 72 -11.95 6.82 -10.21
CA ALA A 72 -13.34 7.27 -10.30
C ALA A 72 -13.81 7.87 -8.97
N ALA A 73 -13.48 7.23 -7.85
CA ALA A 73 -13.76 7.76 -6.51
C ALA A 73 -13.00 9.06 -6.24
N LEU A 74 -11.72 9.13 -6.61
CA LEU A 74 -10.89 10.33 -6.47
C LEU A 74 -11.48 11.51 -7.26
N ARG A 75 -11.90 11.30 -8.51
CA ARG A 75 -12.50 12.35 -9.36
C ARG A 75 -13.89 12.78 -8.91
N ALA A 76 -14.58 11.96 -8.13
CA ALA A 76 -15.89 12.30 -7.56
C ALA A 76 -15.78 13.19 -6.30
N ASP A 77 -14.58 13.32 -5.72
CA ASP A 77 -14.29 14.21 -4.60
C ASP A 77 -13.54 15.45 -5.11
N ASP A 78 -14.25 16.59 -5.20
CA ASP A 78 -13.70 17.83 -5.74
C ASP A 78 -12.45 18.34 -4.99
N VAL A 79 -12.37 18.11 -3.67
CA VAL A 79 -11.24 18.58 -2.85
C VAL A 79 -10.04 17.69 -3.07
N ALA A 80 -10.23 16.37 -3.03
CA ALA A 80 -9.17 15.40 -3.26
C ALA A 80 -8.65 15.48 -4.70
N TRP A 81 -9.55 15.65 -5.68
CA TRP A 81 -9.18 15.79 -7.08
C TRP A 81 -8.38 17.07 -7.34
N LYS A 82 -8.75 18.19 -6.71
CA LYS A 82 -7.98 19.43 -6.80
C LYS A 82 -6.57 19.26 -6.22
N ALA A 83 -6.45 18.60 -5.07
CA ALA A 83 -5.15 18.35 -4.44
C ALA A 83 -4.23 17.47 -5.32
N GLU A 84 -4.77 16.41 -5.93
CA GLU A 84 -4.04 15.56 -6.89
C GLU A 84 -3.55 16.36 -8.11
N LEU A 85 -4.39 17.23 -8.66
CA LEU A 85 -4.00 18.08 -9.80
C LEU A 85 -2.90 19.08 -9.43
N ASP A 86 -2.98 19.69 -8.24
CA ASP A 86 -1.98 20.63 -7.73
C ASP A 86 -0.63 19.91 -7.46
N GLU A 87 -0.67 18.68 -6.93
CA GLU A 87 0.52 17.83 -6.74
C GLU A 87 1.14 17.41 -8.08
N ARG A 88 0.34 16.94 -9.03
CA ARG A 88 0.81 16.59 -10.38
C ARG A 88 1.42 17.77 -11.11
N ALA A 89 0.82 18.96 -11.04
CA ALA A 89 1.38 20.16 -11.65
C ALA A 89 2.76 20.52 -11.04
N THR A 90 2.95 20.22 -9.75
CA THR A 90 4.24 20.40 -9.07
C THR A 90 5.27 19.37 -9.56
N LEU A 91 4.85 18.11 -9.73
CA LEU A 91 5.71 17.02 -10.18
C LEU A 91 6.06 17.12 -11.68
N ASP A 92 5.11 17.50 -12.54
CA ASP A 92 5.33 17.69 -13.98
C ASP A 92 6.19 18.94 -14.26
N GLY A 93 6.14 19.94 -13.36
CA GLY A 93 7.01 21.12 -13.40
C GLY A 93 8.41 20.87 -12.81
N SER A 94 8.59 19.80 -12.04
CA SER A 94 9.90 19.34 -11.57
C SER A 94 10.37 18.19 -12.46
N THR A 95 11.25 18.46 -13.41
CA THR A 95 12.04 17.39 -14.04
C THR A 95 12.61 16.54 -12.91
N ALA A 96 12.21 15.26 -12.84
CA ALA A 96 12.65 14.32 -11.80
C ALA A 96 14.18 14.16 -11.73
N ASP A 97 14.90 14.79 -12.67
CA ASP A 97 16.36 14.82 -12.79
C ASP A 97 17.00 16.21 -12.50
N GLY A 98 16.23 17.22 -12.07
CA GLY A 98 16.78 18.50 -11.61
C GLY A 98 17.39 19.41 -12.69
N LEU A 99 16.97 19.28 -13.96
CA LEU A 99 17.39 20.18 -15.03
C LEU A 99 16.29 21.20 -15.34
N GLU A 100 16.54 22.47 -15.00
CA GLU A 100 15.66 23.60 -15.35
C GLU A 100 15.57 23.72 -16.88
N ILE A 101 14.36 23.90 -17.41
CA ILE A 101 14.15 24.25 -18.81
C ILE A 101 14.33 25.77 -18.93
N GLU A 102 15.46 26.22 -19.45
CA GLU A 102 15.63 27.61 -19.87
C GLU A 102 14.73 27.91 -21.08
N HIS A 103 14.01 29.02 -20.99
CA HIS A 103 13.11 29.57 -22.01
C HIS A 103 13.85 30.31 -23.13
#